data_AF-A0A3C0SLF8-F1
#
_entry.id   AF-A0A3C0SLF8-F1
#
_cell.length_a   1.000
_cell.length_b   1.000
_cell.length_c   1.000
_cell.angle_alpha   90.00
_cell.angle_beta   90.00
_cell.angle_gamma   90.00
#
_symmetry.space_group_name_H-M   'P 1'
#
loop_
_entity.id
_entity.type
_entity.pdbx_description
1 polymer ?
#
loop_
_entity_poly.entity_id
_entity_poly.type
_entity_poly.pdbx_seq_one_letter_code
_entity_poly.pdbx_strand_id
1 'polypeptide(L)'
;MIEVTYTREKGVLKTMPQEVQEAIARILEILDSEYGAYRNKYEDDGGYVVVLEKEEDIKELKDKTYIDCDEIIAEYVDKILCSNGEVYTNSLIICNNDYAITLIIPMELTPQNLKDYMID
;
A
#
# COMPACT_ATOMS: atom_id res chain seq x y z
N MET A 1 -0.04 11.58 2.60
CA MET A 1 -0.54 10.25 2.21
C MET A 1 -0.92 10.31 0.74
N ILE A 2 -0.49 9.33 -0.05
CA ILE A 2 -0.84 9.22 -1.47
C ILE A 2 -1.72 7.99 -1.66
N GLU A 3 -2.90 8.17 -2.22
CA GLU A 3 -3.74 7.04 -2.64
C GLU A 3 -3.65 6.87 -4.15
N VAL A 4 -3.36 5.65 -4.60
CA VAL A 4 -3.30 5.30 -6.03
C VAL A 4 -4.25 4.15 -6.29
N THR A 5 -5.17 4.37 -7.22
CA THR A 5 -6.27 3.45 -7.48
C THR A 5 -6.11 2.75 -8.81
N TYR A 6 -5.70 3.46 -9.86
CA TYR A 6 -5.67 2.87 -11.20
C TYR A 6 -4.28 2.96 -11.81
N THR A 7 -3.99 2.06 -12.75
CA THR A 7 -2.72 2.08 -13.51
C THR A 7 -2.52 3.41 -14.24
N ARG A 8 -3.60 4.07 -14.67
CA ARG A 8 -3.55 5.41 -15.30
C ARG A 8 -3.05 6.52 -14.37
N GLU A 9 -3.06 6.30 -13.05
CA GLU A 9 -2.61 7.26 -12.04
C GLU A 9 -1.12 7.12 -11.68
N LYS A 10 -0.41 6.15 -12.26
CA LYS A 10 1.01 5.86 -11.94
C LYS A 10 1.94 7.07 -12.00
N GLY A 11 1.60 8.09 -12.79
CA GLY A 11 2.35 9.35 -12.88
C GLY A 11 2.46 10.12 -11.56
N VAL A 12 1.59 9.85 -10.58
CA VAL A 12 1.66 10.43 -9.22
C VAL A 12 2.92 9.96 -8.47
N LEU A 13 3.43 8.76 -8.80
CA LEU A 13 4.55 8.11 -8.10
C LEU A 13 5.93 8.43 -8.68
N LYS A 14 6.00 9.35 -9.66
CA LYS A 14 7.21 9.60 -10.47
C LYS A 14 8.47 10.01 -9.67
N THR A 15 8.30 10.45 -8.42
CA THR A 15 9.39 10.85 -7.53
C THR A 15 9.88 9.73 -6.62
N MET A 16 9.14 8.61 -6.54
CA MET A 16 9.50 7.46 -5.74
C MET A 16 10.56 6.59 -6.45
N PRO A 17 11.27 5.71 -5.73
CA PRO A 17 12.15 4.74 -6.34
C PRO A 17 11.45 3.89 -7.40
N GLN A 18 12.21 3.49 -8.42
CA GLN A 18 11.66 2.73 -9.54
C GLN A 18 11.03 1.42 -9.07
N GLU A 19 11.65 0.75 -8.10
CA GLU A 19 11.20 -0.54 -7.57
C GLU A 19 9.86 -0.39 -6.82
N VAL A 20 9.64 0.74 -6.14
CA VAL A 20 8.35 1.09 -5.52
C VAL A 20 7.30 1.33 -6.60
N GLN A 21 7.62 2.11 -7.64
CA GLN A 21 6.71 2.38 -8.75
C GLN A 21 6.29 1.07 -9.45
N GLU A 22 7.23 0.15 -9.69
CA GLU A 22 6.97 -1.14 -10.32
C GLU A 22 6.16 -2.07 -9.42
N ALA A 23 6.43 -2.11 -8.12
CA ALA A 23 5.64 -2.89 -7.18
C ALA A 23 4.17 -2.43 -7.16
N ILE A 24 3.95 -1.12 -7.05
CA ILE A 24 2.61 -0.54 -7.08
C ILE A 24 1.95 -0.79 -8.44
N ALA A 25 2.67 -0.63 -9.55
CA ALA A 25 2.11 -0.87 -10.89
C ALA A 25 1.58 -2.30 -11.05
N ARG A 26 2.31 -3.32 -10.57
CA ARG A 26 1.85 -4.72 -10.62
C ARG A 26 0.56 -4.94 -9.83
N ILE A 27 0.44 -4.32 -8.65
CA ILE A 27 -0.78 -4.41 -7.84
C ILE A 27 -1.95 -3.74 -8.59
N LEU A 28 -1.74 -2.55 -9.15
CA LEU A 28 -2.76 -1.82 -9.88
C LEU A 28 -3.20 -2.54 -11.17
N GLU A 29 -2.28 -3.21 -11.86
CA GLU A 29 -2.59 -4.03 -13.04
C GLU A 29 -3.53 -5.19 -12.70
N ILE A 30 -3.29 -5.87 -11.57
CA ILE A 30 -4.18 -6.92 -11.07
C ILE A 30 -5.55 -6.32 -10.72
N LEU A 31 -5.56 -5.22 -9.95
CA LEU A 31 -6.82 -4.61 -9.53
C LEU A 31 -7.66 -4.09 -10.72
N ASP A 32 -7.02 -3.48 -11.71
CA ASP A 32 -7.68 -3.00 -12.92
C ASP A 32 -8.19 -4.16 -13.81
N SER A 33 -7.47 -5.28 -13.85
CA SER A 33 -7.87 -6.50 -14.59
C SER A 33 -9.05 -7.22 -13.94
N GLU A 34 -8.96 -7.48 -12.64
CA GLU A 34 -9.90 -8.36 -11.93
C GLU A 34 -11.15 -7.61 -11.44
N TYR A 35 -10.99 -6.35 -11.02
CA TYR A 35 -12.08 -5.55 -10.44
C TYR A 35 -12.50 -4.37 -11.32
N GLY A 36 -11.75 -4.10 -12.39
CA GLY A 36 -12.06 -3.11 -13.39
C GLY A 36 -11.31 -1.79 -13.21
N ALA A 37 -10.89 -1.23 -14.35
CA ALA A 37 -10.15 0.02 -14.44
C ALA A 37 -11.00 1.28 -14.13
N TYR A 38 -12.27 1.14 -13.74
CA TYR A 38 -13.17 2.25 -13.38
C TYR A 38 -13.88 2.05 -12.04
N ARG A 39 -13.46 1.04 -11.26
CA ARG A 39 -14.04 0.73 -9.95
C ARG A 39 -13.95 1.90 -8.98
N ASN A 40 -15.00 2.19 -8.26
CA ASN A 40 -14.96 3.13 -7.15
C ASN A 40 -14.19 2.50 -5.99
N LYS A 41 -13.00 3.03 -5.70
CA LYS A 41 -12.10 2.52 -4.66
C LYS A 41 -12.68 2.41 -3.24
N TYR A 42 -13.80 3.06 -2.94
CA TYR A 42 -14.43 3.04 -1.61
C TYR A 42 -15.71 2.21 -1.55
N GLU A 43 -16.32 1.92 -2.70
CA GLU A 43 -17.65 1.31 -2.77
C GLU A 43 -17.64 -0.04 -3.48
N ASP A 44 -16.70 -0.23 -4.42
CA ASP A 44 -16.54 -1.46 -5.18
C ASP A 44 -15.44 -2.35 -4.58
N ASP A 45 -15.46 -3.62 -4.94
CA ASP A 45 -14.46 -4.62 -4.55
C ASP A 45 -13.05 -4.31 -5.12
N GLY A 46 -12.06 -5.06 -4.65
CA GLY A 46 -10.64 -4.98 -5.03
C GLY A 46 -9.83 -4.05 -4.15
N GLY A 47 -10.25 -2.78 -4.04
CA GLY A 47 -9.58 -1.77 -3.23
C GLY A 47 -8.46 -1.01 -3.96
N TYR A 48 -7.44 -0.58 -3.22
CA TYR A 48 -6.44 0.39 -3.69
C TYR A 48 -5.12 0.36 -2.91
N VAL A 49 -4.14 1.14 -3.39
CA VAL A 49 -2.81 1.27 -2.78
C VAL A 49 -2.69 2.61 -2.06
N VAL A 50 -2.09 2.60 -0.86
CA VAL A 50 -1.78 3.79 -0.07
C VAL A 50 -0.28 3.86 0.18
N VAL A 51 0.33 5.00 -0.09
CA VAL A 51 1.71 5.30 0.32
C VAL A 51 1.69 6.26 1.50
N LEU A 52 2.37 5.86 2.59
CA LEU A 52 2.54 6.65 3.80
C LEU A 52 3.97 7.20 3.82
N GLU A 53 4.14 8.51 3.64
CA GLU A 53 5.46 9.14 3.46
C GLU A 53 5.99 9.81 4.74
N LYS A 54 5.16 9.92 5.77
CA LYS A 54 5.46 10.61 7.04
C LYS A 54 4.55 10.13 8.17
N GLU A 55 4.93 10.41 9.43
CA GLU A 55 4.17 9.98 10.61
C GLU A 55 2.72 10.48 10.60
N GLU A 56 2.46 11.70 10.12
CA GLU A 56 1.10 12.24 10.06
C GLU A 56 0.19 11.43 9.13
N ASP A 57 0.76 10.75 8.13
CA ASP A 57 0.00 9.92 7.20
C ASP A 57 -0.54 8.67 7.87
N ILE A 58 0.18 8.11 8.86
CA ILE A 58 -0.28 6.94 9.64
C ILE A 58 -1.53 7.31 10.44
N LYS A 59 -1.51 8.50 11.05
CA LYS A 59 -2.69 9.02 11.76
C LYS A 59 -3.84 9.29 10.79
N GLU A 60 -3.57 9.91 9.65
CA GLU A 60 -4.58 10.17 8.61
C GLU A 60 -5.21 8.88 8.09
N LEU A 61 -4.42 7.83 7.86
CA LEU A 61 -4.90 6.51 7.46
C LEU A 61 -5.87 5.95 8.50
N LYS A 62 -5.49 5.96 9.78
CA LYS A 62 -6.34 5.47 10.87
C LYS A 62 -7.66 6.23 10.94
N ASP A 63 -7.63 7.55 10.83
CA ASP A 63 -8.83 8.38 10.89
C ASP A 63 -9.78 8.13 9.69
N LYS A 64 -9.24 7.81 8.51
CA LYS A 64 -10.03 7.58 7.29
C LYS A 64 -10.52 6.15 7.10
N THR A 65 -9.72 5.16 7.48
CA THR A 65 -9.92 3.75 7.14
C THR A 65 -10.14 2.86 8.36
N TYR A 66 -9.92 3.39 9.57
CA TYR A 66 -9.87 2.64 10.83
C TYR A 66 -8.74 1.60 10.91
N ILE A 67 -7.79 1.63 9.97
CA ILE A 67 -6.58 0.80 10.02
C ILE A 67 -5.60 1.42 11.01
N ASP A 68 -5.40 0.75 12.15
CA ASP A 68 -4.35 1.08 13.10
C ASP A 68 -3.10 0.25 12.83
N CYS A 69 -2.06 0.83 12.25
CA CYS A 69 -0.85 0.10 11.88
C CYS A 69 -0.12 -0.54 13.09
N ASP A 70 -0.36 -0.07 14.31
CA ASP A 70 0.21 -0.65 15.54
C ASP A 70 -0.54 -1.91 16.02
N GLU A 71 -1.76 -2.17 15.53
CA GLU A 71 -2.62 -3.28 15.97
C GLU A 71 -3.16 -4.16 14.83
N ILE A 72 -3.08 -3.69 13.57
CA ILE A 72 -3.68 -4.36 12.42
C ILE A 72 -2.99 -5.70 12.13
N ILE A 73 -3.79 -6.68 11.72
CA ILE A 73 -3.28 -7.96 11.20
C ILE A 73 -3.08 -7.79 9.69
N ALA A 74 -1.84 -7.95 9.24
CA ALA A 74 -1.51 -7.99 7.81
C ALA A 74 -1.63 -9.42 7.28
N GLU A 75 -2.07 -9.57 6.04
CA GLU A 75 -2.05 -10.86 5.33
C GLU A 75 -0.61 -11.24 5.00
N TYR A 76 0.17 -10.28 4.50
CA TYR A 76 1.61 -10.40 4.34
C TYR A 76 2.28 -9.03 4.47
N VAL A 77 3.60 -9.05 4.75
CA VAL A 77 4.47 -7.87 4.71
C VAL A 77 5.79 -8.23 4.02
N ASP A 78 6.00 -7.67 2.82
CA ASP A 78 7.20 -7.90 2.01
C ASP A 78 8.11 -6.67 1.98
N LYS A 79 9.40 -6.89 1.75
CA LYS A 79 10.41 -5.84 1.54
C LYS A 79 10.48 -5.45 0.06
N ILE A 80 10.45 -4.16 -0.23
CA ILE A 80 10.86 -3.58 -1.51
C ILE A 80 12.26 -2.99 -1.32
N LEU A 81 13.27 -3.67 -1.87
CA LEU A 81 14.65 -3.22 -1.86
C LEU A 81 14.92 -2.30 -3.05
N CYS A 82 15.25 -1.04 -2.79
CA CYS A 82 15.52 -0.08 -3.86
C CYS A 82 17.03 0.02 -4.13
N SER A 83 17.40 0.19 -5.40
CA SER A 83 18.79 0.30 -5.84
C SER A 83 19.52 1.52 -5.27
N ASN A 84 18.80 2.53 -4.79
CA ASN A 84 19.35 3.69 -4.10
C ASN A 84 19.60 3.47 -2.60
N GLY A 85 19.36 2.26 -2.09
CA GLY A 85 19.55 1.87 -0.69
C GLY A 85 18.34 2.11 0.21
N GLU A 86 17.28 2.74 -0.28
CA GLU A 86 16.03 2.84 0.46
C GLU A 86 15.33 1.48 0.52
N VAL A 87 14.60 1.25 1.61
CA VAL A 87 13.79 0.04 1.80
C VAL A 87 12.39 0.47 2.16
N TYR A 88 11.41 -0.12 1.48
CA TYR A 88 9.99 0.06 1.78
C TYR A 88 9.39 -1.28 2.18
N THR A 89 8.28 -1.24 2.90
CA THR A 89 7.41 -2.39 3.13
C THR A 89 6.21 -2.33 2.21
N ASN A 90 5.73 -3.51 1.83
CA ASN A 90 4.52 -3.75 1.07
C ASN A 90 3.61 -4.65 1.92
N SER A 91 2.61 -4.05 2.56
CA SER A 91 1.72 -4.74 3.49
C SER A 91 0.32 -4.84 2.91
N LEU A 92 -0.22 -6.05 2.77
CA LEU A 92 -1.61 -6.24 2.36
C LEU A 92 -2.53 -6.33 3.58
N ILE A 93 -3.52 -5.44 3.65
CA ILE A 93 -4.54 -5.45 4.70
C ILE A 93 -5.89 -5.83 4.08
N ILE A 94 -6.40 -7.01 4.42
CA ILE A 94 -7.73 -7.46 3.99
C ILE A 94 -8.77 -6.80 4.89
N CYS A 95 -9.63 -5.94 4.33
CA CYS A 95 -10.68 -5.26 5.11
C CYS A 95 -12.03 -5.98 5.05
N ASN A 96 -12.28 -6.76 3.98
CA ASN A 96 -13.44 -7.64 3.82
C ASN A 96 -13.12 -8.76 2.81
N ASN A 97 -14.06 -9.67 2.55
CA ASN A 97 -13.87 -10.85 1.69
C ASN A 97 -13.24 -10.57 0.32
N ASP A 98 -13.55 -9.44 -0.30
CA ASP A 98 -13.05 -9.10 -1.64
C ASP A 98 -12.56 -7.65 -1.73
N TYR A 99 -12.12 -7.08 -0.59
CA TYR A 99 -11.63 -5.72 -0.52
C TYR A 99 -10.38 -5.64 0.36
N ALA A 100 -9.29 -5.12 -0.19
CA ALA A 100 -8.05 -4.96 0.53
C ALA A 100 -7.38 -3.61 0.22
N ILE A 101 -6.65 -3.10 1.21
CA ILE A 101 -5.80 -1.92 1.06
C ILE A 101 -4.34 -2.36 1.16
N THR A 102 -3.55 -2.03 0.15
CA THR A 102 -2.10 -2.26 0.21
C THR A 102 -1.41 -1.02 0.74
N LEU A 103 -0.64 -1.16 1.81
CA LEU A 103 0.16 -0.09 2.40
C LEU A 103 1.61 -0.20 1.92
N ILE A 104 2.12 0.91 1.40
CA ILE A 104 3.54 1.10 1.05
C ILE A 104 4.13 2.12 2.02
N ILE A 105 5.13 1.70 2.80
CA ILE A 105 5.68 2.53 3.88
C ILE A 105 7.21 2.44 3.85
N PRO A 106 7.96 3.55 3.93
CA PRO A 106 9.40 3.49 4.19
C PRO A 106 9.68 2.62 5.43
N MET A 107 10.73 1.80 5.37
CA MET A 107 11.08 0.88 6.46
C MET A 107 11.28 1.60 7.80
N GLU A 108 11.84 2.81 7.75
CA GLU A 108 12.05 3.66 8.93
C GLU A 108 10.75 4.13 9.59
N LEU A 109 9.67 4.31 8.80
CA LEU A 109 8.35 4.70 9.28
C LEU A 109 7.42 3.51 9.57
N THR A 110 7.80 2.31 9.12
CA THR A 110 6.94 1.13 9.28
C THR A 110 6.81 0.76 10.76
N PRO A 111 5.59 0.68 11.32
CA PRO A 111 5.38 0.28 12.71
C PRO A 111 5.87 -1.13 13.03
N GLN A 112 6.24 -1.37 14.29
CA GLN A 112 6.83 -2.65 14.70
C GLN A 112 5.88 -3.82 14.46
N ASN A 113 4.58 -3.64 14.73
CA ASN A 113 3.56 -4.65 14.50
C ASN A 113 3.60 -5.19 13.04
N LEU A 114 3.71 -4.32 12.03
CA LEU A 114 3.82 -4.76 10.63
C LEU A 114 5.19 -5.41 10.34
N LYS A 115 6.27 -4.92 10.94
CA LYS A 115 7.61 -5.52 10.78
C LYS A 115 7.66 -6.97 11.28
N ASP A 116 6.86 -7.30 12.29
CA ASP A 116 6.83 -8.65 12.86
C ASP A 116 6.28 -9.72 11.90
N TYR A 117 5.59 -9.32 10.81
CA TYR A 117 5.11 -10.22 9.74
C TYR A 117 6.15 -10.44 8.64
N MET A 118 7.27 -9.73 8.66
CA MET A 118 8.32 -9.90 7.66
C MET A 118 9.02 -11.24 7.87
N ILE A 119 9.08 -12.05 6.81
CA ILE A 119 9.82 -13.31 6.81
C ILE A 119 11.22 -13.05 6.21
N ASP A 120 12.25 -13.61 6.84
CA ASP A 120 13.66 -13.52 6.40
C ASP A 120 14.02 -14.55 5.32
#